data_AF-A9NPV4-F1
#
_entry.id   AF-A9NPV4-F1
#
_cell.length_a   1.000
_cell.length_b   1.000
_cell.length_c   1.000
_cell.angle_alpha   90.00
_cell.angle_beta   90.00
_cell.angle_gamma   90.00
#
_symmetry.space_group_name_H-M   'P 1'
#
loop_
_entity.id
_entity.type
_entity.pdbx_description
1 polymer ?
#
loop_
_entity_poly.entity_id
_entity_poly.type
_entity_poly.pdbx_seq_one_letter_code
_entity_poly.pdbx_strand_id
1 'polypeptide(L)'
;MPDAEENHHHRDVSSSNPAMANGKGVLWIFFLLSLMVLLEDFVHADPEDVACLSGVKGSIQDPANRLMGWTGDKLKTPCNGTISELEGVTCNNERVFKLSFAGFGLVGSISPFISNCTNLQSLDMSANRFTGEIPTELQYLVNLAVLNLSVNELTGLIPPSLILCAYLNVIDLHNNRLTGSIPPQLGLLTRLSAFDVSKNKLQGMIPPSLVNRSGVLPRFNASSFLGNKELYGYPLPTPKSHGLSVIAIVGIGLGSGMLSLVVSFTAVCIWLRVTEQGYAAEEGKITHLMPEY
;
A
#
# COMPACT_ATOMS: atom_id res chain seq x y z
N MET A 1 92.97 21.61 77.46
CA MET A 1 93.56 20.32 77.04
C MET A 1 92.51 19.24 77.27
N PRO A 2 92.18 18.42 76.26
CA PRO A 2 92.02 18.74 74.83
C PRO A 2 90.58 18.31 74.38
N ASP A 3 90.12 18.28 73.12
CA ASP A 3 90.62 18.61 71.77
C ASP A 3 89.62 19.58 71.07
N ALA A 4 89.81 20.16 69.87
CA ALA A 4 89.68 19.66 68.48
C ALA A 4 88.34 18.93 68.15
N GLU A 5 87.68 19.14 67.01
CA GLU A 5 88.21 19.58 65.70
C GLU A 5 87.16 20.34 64.83
N GLU A 6 87.64 20.92 63.74
CA GLU A 6 87.00 21.85 62.81
C GLU A 6 86.17 21.16 61.71
N ASN A 7 85.09 21.79 61.21
CA ASN A 7 84.87 21.92 59.75
C ASN A 7 83.70 22.84 59.34
N HIS A 8 83.97 23.68 58.33
CA HIS A 8 82.99 24.51 57.62
C HIS A 8 82.05 23.67 56.74
N HIS A 9 80.79 24.09 56.59
CA HIS A 9 80.12 24.04 55.28
C HIS A 9 79.00 25.10 55.15
N HIS A 10 78.81 25.58 53.93
CA HIS A 10 77.88 26.67 53.58
C HIS A 10 76.42 26.36 53.92
N ARG A 11 75.68 27.38 54.38
CA ARG A 11 74.22 27.41 54.34
C ARG A 11 73.73 28.47 53.35
N ASP A 12 73.67 28.07 52.08
CA ASP A 12 72.74 28.68 51.13
C ASP A 12 71.61 27.67 50.89
N VAL A 13 70.45 27.92 51.49
CA VAL A 13 69.19 27.25 51.11
C VAL A 13 68.18 28.33 50.81
N SER A 14 67.81 28.39 49.53
CA SER A 14 66.93 29.37 48.94
C SER A 14 65.45 29.16 49.32
N SER A 15 64.64 30.16 48.98
CA SER A 15 63.21 30.28 49.27
C SER A 15 62.39 29.01 48.99
N SER A 16 61.68 28.52 50.00
CA SER A 16 60.57 27.58 49.83
C SER A 16 59.34 28.30 49.28
N ASN A 17 59.01 28.12 47.99
CA ASN A 17 57.74 28.56 47.43
C ASN A 17 57.30 27.69 46.24
N PRO A 18 56.41 26.69 46.43
CA PRO A 18 55.83 25.91 45.33
C PRO A 18 54.33 26.21 45.15
N ALA A 19 54.00 27.40 44.67
CA ALA A 19 52.63 27.77 44.30
C ALA A 19 52.39 27.60 42.77
N MET A 20 52.52 26.38 42.24
CA MET A 20 52.16 26.10 40.84
C MET A 20 51.77 24.63 40.59
N ALA A 21 50.65 24.20 41.16
CA ALA A 21 50.10 22.84 41.01
C ALA A 21 48.77 22.77 40.23
N ASN A 22 48.39 23.83 39.48
CA ASN A 22 47.06 23.94 38.87
C ASN A 22 46.97 23.64 37.36
N GLY A 23 48.08 23.26 36.69
CA GLY A 23 48.06 22.97 35.25
C GLY A 23 47.45 21.61 34.87
N LYS A 24 47.68 20.57 35.68
CA LYS A 24 47.28 19.18 35.33
C LYS A 24 45.80 18.91 35.57
N GLY A 25 45.25 19.35 36.71
CA GLY A 25 43.83 19.18 37.01
C GLY A 25 42.92 19.82 35.96
N VAL A 26 43.28 21.03 35.50
CA VAL A 26 42.54 21.75 34.45
C VAL A 26 42.57 21.00 33.12
N LEU A 27 43.72 20.43 32.72
CA LEU A 27 43.81 19.64 31.48
C LEU A 27 42.98 18.35 31.54
N TRP A 28 42.93 17.68 32.70
CA TRP A 28 42.06 16.52 32.92
C TRP A 28 40.57 16.92 32.97
N ILE A 29 40.23 18.09 33.50
CA ILE A 29 38.86 18.64 33.45
C ILE A 29 38.46 18.96 32.02
N PHE A 30 39.33 19.55 31.19
CA PHE A 30 39.06 19.75 29.76
C PHE A 30 38.98 18.43 28.99
N PHE A 31 39.79 17.43 29.33
CA PHE A 31 39.71 16.10 28.71
C PHE A 31 38.42 15.37 29.12
N LEU A 32 37.97 15.49 30.38
CA LEU A 32 36.71 14.94 30.87
C LEU A 32 35.49 15.71 30.35
N LEU A 33 35.56 17.04 30.20
CA LEU A 33 34.51 17.83 29.53
C LEU A 33 34.43 17.51 28.04
N SER A 34 35.57 17.37 27.37
CA SER A 34 35.65 16.90 25.97
C SER A 34 35.08 15.48 25.84
N LEU A 35 35.39 14.58 26.77
CA LEU A 35 34.87 13.21 26.80
C LEU A 35 33.38 13.16 27.17
N MET A 36 32.88 14.11 27.97
CA MET A 36 31.45 14.29 28.26
C MET A 36 30.69 14.88 27.07
N VAL A 37 31.31 15.75 26.26
CA VAL A 37 30.76 16.22 24.98
C VAL A 37 30.78 15.10 23.91
N LEU A 38 31.72 14.16 24.01
CA LEU A 38 31.70 12.90 23.24
C LEU A 38 30.75 11.84 23.82
N LEU A 39 30.09 12.14 24.95
CA LEU A 39 29.03 11.36 25.60
C LEU A 39 27.73 12.18 25.71
N GLU A 40 27.56 13.21 24.89
CA GLU A 40 26.21 13.54 24.45
C GLU A 40 25.74 12.36 23.61
N ASP A 41 24.75 11.61 24.13
CA ASP A 41 24.03 10.61 23.36
C ASP A 41 23.50 11.31 22.12
N PHE A 42 24.17 11.10 20.99
CA PHE A 42 23.72 11.52 19.70
C PHE A 42 22.48 10.69 19.38
N VAL A 43 21.32 11.20 19.80
CA VAL A 43 19.98 10.79 19.36
C VAL A 43 19.87 11.13 17.87
N HIS A 44 20.63 10.40 17.07
CA HIS A 44 20.51 10.39 15.63
C HIS A 44 19.21 9.68 15.33
N ALA A 45 18.23 10.44 14.87
CA ALA A 45 17.02 9.86 14.35
C ALA A 45 17.35 8.87 13.23
N ASP A 46 16.58 7.79 13.19
CA ASP A 46 16.87 6.70 12.29
C ASP A 46 16.77 7.14 10.82
N PRO A 47 17.80 6.87 9.98
CA PRO A 47 17.82 7.33 8.60
C PRO A 47 16.70 6.72 7.75
N GLU A 48 16.15 5.56 8.11
CA GLU A 48 15.00 4.96 7.43
C GLU A 48 13.73 5.79 7.68
N ASP A 49 13.51 6.23 8.92
CA ASP A 49 12.34 7.04 9.29
C ASP A 49 12.41 8.45 8.68
N VAL A 50 13.62 9.04 8.62
CA VAL A 50 13.86 10.31 7.90
C VAL A 50 13.57 10.18 6.40
N ALA A 51 14.02 9.09 5.77
CA ALA A 51 13.75 8.80 4.36
C ALA A 51 12.26 8.53 4.09
N CYS A 52 11.61 7.78 4.99
CA CYS A 52 10.17 7.49 4.97
C CYS A 52 9.35 8.78 4.95
N LEU A 53 9.55 9.65 5.94
CA LEU A 53 8.79 10.89 6.09
C LEU A 53 9.09 11.89 4.96
N SER A 54 10.33 11.98 4.52
CA SER A 54 10.72 12.83 3.38
C SER A 54 10.06 12.37 2.07
N GLY A 55 10.05 11.07 1.79
CA GLY A 55 9.39 10.47 0.63
C GLY A 55 7.86 10.64 0.66
N VAL A 56 7.25 10.44 1.84
CA VAL A 56 5.83 10.72 2.08
C VAL A 56 5.51 12.18 1.81
N LYS A 57 6.28 13.14 2.37
CA LYS A 57 6.06 14.58 2.14
C LYS A 57 6.21 14.97 0.67
N GLY A 58 7.17 14.38 -0.05
CA GLY A 58 7.40 14.64 -1.48
C GLY A 58 6.31 14.06 -2.40
N SER A 59 5.55 13.06 -1.94
CA SER A 59 4.51 12.39 -2.75
C SER A 59 3.10 12.98 -2.55
N ILE A 60 2.92 13.82 -1.54
CA ILE A 60 1.61 14.29 -1.07
C ILE A 60 1.46 15.80 -1.25
N GLN A 61 0.33 16.18 -1.85
CA GLN A 61 -0.14 17.57 -1.89
C GLN A 61 -1.06 17.82 -0.68
N ASP A 62 -0.88 18.96 -0.03
CA ASP A 62 -1.60 19.36 1.19
C ASP A 62 -2.28 20.72 1.00
N PRO A 63 -3.46 20.76 0.33
CA PRO A 63 -4.17 22.02 0.06
C PRO A 63 -4.67 22.74 1.33
N ALA A 64 -4.74 22.03 2.45
CA ALA A 64 -5.22 22.54 3.73
C ALA A 64 -4.07 22.99 4.66
N ASN A 65 -2.82 22.89 4.21
CA ASN A 65 -1.61 23.20 4.98
C ASN A 65 -1.54 22.51 6.35
N ARG A 66 -2.11 21.30 6.47
CA ARG A 66 -2.16 20.52 7.73
C ARG A 66 -0.80 19.98 8.14
N LEU A 67 0.10 19.79 7.18
CA LEU A 67 1.48 19.33 7.32
C LEU A 67 2.46 20.50 7.09
N MET A 68 2.07 21.73 7.44
CA MET A 68 2.93 22.92 7.37
C MET A 68 4.10 22.87 8.36
N GLY A 69 3.94 22.15 9.48
CA GLY A 69 5.00 21.90 10.46
C GLY A 69 6.11 20.97 9.96
N TRP A 70 5.92 20.28 8.83
CA TRP A 70 6.90 19.36 8.25
C TRP A 70 8.03 20.09 7.52
N THR A 71 8.88 20.77 8.29
CA THR A 71 10.05 21.50 7.81
C THR A 71 11.30 20.62 7.76
N GLY A 72 12.29 21.01 6.95
CA GLY A 72 13.49 20.21 6.69
C GLY A 72 14.33 19.87 7.93
N ASP A 73 14.29 20.70 8.98
CA ASP A 73 15.02 20.40 10.22
C ASP A 73 14.26 19.45 11.14
N LYS A 74 12.93 19.62 11.27
CA LYS A 74 12.08 18.67 12.01
C LYS A 74 12.02 17.29 11.35
N LEU A 75 12.14 17.23 10.02
CA LEU A 75 12.23 15.97 9.28
C LEU A 75 13.56 15.23 9.47
N LYS A 76 14.66 15.91 9.89
CA LYS A 76 15.92 15.24 10.25
C LYS A 76 15.87 14.61 11.64
N THR A 77 15.03 15.13 12.53
CA THR A 77 14.83 14.62 13.90
C THR A 77 13.33 14.41 14.19
N PRO A 78 12.66 13.49 13.48
CA PRO A 78 11.21 13.28 13.59
C PRO A 78 10.74 12.76 14.96
N CYS A 79 11.64 12.16 15.74
CA CYS A 79 11.36 11.60 17.05
C CYS A 79 12.35 12.13 18.10
N ASN A 80 11.82 12.50 19.26
CA ASN A 80 12.59 12.80 20.47
C ASN A 80 11.98 11.96 21.61
N GLY A 81 12.57 10.79 21.87
CA GLY A 81 11.99 9.76 22.74
C GLY A 81 10.64 9.24 22.22
N THR A 82 9.55 9.64 22.88
CA THR A 82 8.16 9.30 22.52
C THR A 82 7.39 10.47 21.87
N ILE A 83 7.98 11.66 21.82
CA ILE A 83 7.35 12.88 21.32
C ILE A 83 7.78 13.10 19.86
N SER A 84 6.84 13.58 19.04
CA SER A 84 7.12 14.12 17.70
C SER A 84 6.50 15.51 17.58
N GLU A 85 7.21 16.43 16.94
CA GLU A 85 6.68 17.75 16.57
C GLU A 85 6.00 17.76 15.18
N LEU A 86 5.99 16.62 14.48
CA LEU A 86 5.39 16.48 13.16
C LEU A 86 3.93 16.06 13.31
N GLU A 87 3.00 16.85 12.77
CA GLU A 87 1.58 16.57 12.88
C GLU A 87 1.23 15.20 12.30
N GLY A 88 0.59 14.34 13.10
CA GLY A 88 0.18 12.99 12.72
C GLY A 88 1.26 11.90 12.87
N VAL A 89 2.48 12.24 13.27
CA VAL A 89 3.54 11.27 13.61
C VAL A 89 3.47 10.92 15.09
N THR A 90 3.74 9.67 15.47
CA THR A 90 3.95 9.29 16.87
C THR A 90 5.10 8.30 16.99
N CYS A 91 5.95 8.53 17.98
CA CYS A 91 7.20 7.81 18.18
C CYS A 91 7.13 6.86 19.38
N ASN A 92 7.86 5.76 19.30
CA ASN A 92 8.06 4.83 20.41
C ASN A 92 9.50 4.32 20.34
N ASN A 93 10.26 4.49 21.42
CA ASN A 93 11.70 4.25 21.47
C ASN A 93 12.44 4.90 20.28
N GLU A 94 12.24 6.21 20.08
CA GLU A 94 12.91 7.04 19.06
C GLU A 94 12.64 6.67 17.59
N ARG A 95 11.83 5.64 17.34
CA ARG A 95 11.37 5.23 16.00
C ARG A 95 9.91 5.59 15.76
N VAL A 96 9.55 5.87 14.52
CA VAL A 96 8.17 6.12 14.08
C VAL A 96 7.36 4.83 14.21
N PHE A 97 6.37 4.82 15.10
CA PHE A 97 5.50 3.65 15.32
C PHE A 97 4.08 3.84 14.78
N LYS A 98 3.63 5.09 14.64
CA LYS A 98 2.32 5.44 14.10
C LYS A 98 2.37 6.65 13.19
N LEU A 99 1.64 6.56 12.08
CA LEU A 99 1.35 7.65 11.15
C LEU A 99 -0.17 7.77 11.00
N SER A 100 -0.71 8.95 11.26
CA SER A 100 -2.16 9.20 11.27
C SER A 100 -2.48 10.59 10.73
N PHE A 101 -2.94 10.63 9.48
CA PHE A 101 -3.32 11.86 8.75
C PHE A 101 -4.81 11.85 8.38
N ALA A 102 -5.62 11.17 9.19
CA ALA A 102 -7.04 10.96 8.91
C ALA A 102 -7.79 12.30 8.80
N GLY A 103 -8.53 12.50 7.71
CA GLY A 103 -9.33 13.71 7.51
C GLY A 103 -8.53 14.99 7.21
N PHE A 104 -7.24 14.91 6.85
CA PHE A 104 -6.41 16.09 6.60
C PHE A 104 -6.68 16.73 5.22
N GLY A 105 -7.44 16.08 4.35
CA GLY A 105 -7.74 16.56 2.99
C GLY A 105 -6.57 16.43 2.01
N LEU A 106 -5.62 15.54 2.32
CA LEU A 106 -4.43 15.28 1.51
C LEU A 106 -4.80 14.69 0.14
N VAL A 107 -3.99 15.00 -0.87
CA VAL A 107 -4.16 14.60 -2.28
C VAL A 107 -2.86 14.01 -2.79
N GLY A 108 -2.92 13.06 -3.72
CA GLY A 108 -1.74 12.43 -4.34
C GLY A 108 -1.87 10.92 -4.37
N SER A 109 -0.74 10.22 -4.30
CA SER A 109 -0.68 8.76 -4.12
C SER A 109 -0.01 8.40 -2.80
N ILE A 110 -0.25 7.17 -2.32
CA ILE A 110 0.48 6.63 -1.17
C ILE A 110 1.92 6.37 -1.62
N SER A 111 2.88 6.96 -0.91
CA SER A 111 4.30 6.82 -1.27
C SER A 111 4.82 5.42 -0.93
N PRO A 112 5.50 4.71 -1.85
CA PRO A 112 6.19 3.46 -1.52
C PRO A 112 7.20 3.62 -0.38
N PHE A 113 7.85 4.79 -0.26
CA PHE A 113 8.80 5.12 0.81
C PHE A 113 8.25 4.96 2.22
N ILE A 114 6.93 4.90 2.40
CA ILE A 114 6.34 4.60 3.71
C ILE A 114 6.78 3.23 4.26
N SER A 115 7.24 2.32 3.39
CA SER A 115 7.86 1.03 3.78
C SER A 115 9.16 1.17 4.57
N ASN A 116 9.83 2.33 4.50
CA ASN A 116 11.07 2.58 5.23
C ASN A 116 10.83 2.87 6.72
N CYS A 117 9.60 3.21 7.13
CA CYS A 117 9.25 3.29 8.56
C CYS A 117 9.12 1.86 9.14
N THR A 118 10.22 1.11 9.28
CA THR A 118 10.20 -0.34 9.56
C THR A 118 9.60 -0.71 10.93
N ASN A 119 9.55 0.23 11.88
CA ASN A 119 8.87 0.07 13.17
C ASN A 119 7.37 0.43 13.15
N LEU A 120 6.80 0.77 11.99
CA LEU A 120 5.40 1.22 11.89
C LEU A 120 4.41 0.10 12.25
N GLN A 121 3.58 0.35 13.26
CA GLN A 121 2.53 -0.55 13.74
C GLN A 121 1.12 -0.06 13.35
N SER A 122 0.95 1.24 13.12
CA SER A 122 -0.35 1.83 12.76
C SER A 122 -0.19 2.86 11.64
N LEU A 123 -0.86 2.59 10.52
CA LEU A 123 -1.00 3.50 9.40
C LEU A 123 -2.48 3.87 9.22
N ASP A 124 -2.80 5.15 9.39
CA ASP A 124 -4.12 5.70 9.14
C ASP A 124 -4.04 6.90 8.18
N MET A 125 -4.49 6.69 6.94
CA MET A 125 -4.58 7.71 5.90
C MET A 125 -6.04 7.92 5.46
N SER A 126 -7.00 7.53 6.31
CA SER A 126 -8.42 7.54 5.97
C SER A 126 -9.03 8.94 5.76
N ALA A 127 -10.17 9.01 5.10
CA ALA A 127 -10.90 10.26 4.84
C ALA A 127 -10.05 11.35 4.16
N ASN A 128 -9.29 10.96 3.13
CA ASN A 128 -8.47 11.84 2.30
C ASN A 128 -8.87 11.69 0.81
N ARG A 129 -8.04 12.19 -0.10
CA ARG A 129 -8.21 12.09 -1.56
C ARG A 129 -6.98 11.41 -2.19
N PHE A 130 -6.51 10.32 -1.56
CA PHE A 130 -5.45 9.50 -2.14
C PHE A 130 -5.99 8.69 -3.33
N THR A 131 -5.18 8.65 -4.38
CA THR A 131 -5.43 8.03 -5.69
C THR A 131 -4.29 7.08 -6.04
N GLY A 132 -4.42 6.34 -7.15
CA GLY A 132 -3.44 5.32 -7.51
C GLY A 132 -3.64 4.03 -6.73
N GLU A 133 -2.65 3.14 -6.77
CA GLU A 133 -2.73 1.81 -6.15
C GLU A 133 -2.19 1.79 -4.72
N ILE A 134 -2.56 0.75 -3.96
CA ILE A 134 -1.94 0.46 -2.66
C ILE A 134 -0.53 -0.10 -2.92
N PRO A 135 0.56 0.53 -2.44
CA PRO A 135 1.92 0.08 -2.73
C PRO A 135 2.17 -1.35 -2.25
N THR A 136 2.79 -2.17 -3.09
CA THR A 136 3.16 -3.56 -2.74
C THR A 136 4.24 -3.61 -1.65
N GLU A 137 5.03 -2.55 -1.56
CA GLU A 137 6.12 -2.27 -0.62
C GLU A 137 5.64 -2.19 0.84
N LEU A 138 4.34 -2.00 1.09
CA LEU A 138 3.76 -2.15 2.43
C LEU A 138 4.08 -3.51 3.06
N GLN A 139 4.39 -4.53 2.25
CA GLN A 139 4.84 -5.85 2.70
C GLN A 139 6.08 -5.83 3.61
N TYR A 140 6.93 -4.79 3.52
CA TYR A 140 8.12 -4.65 4.35
C TYR A 140 7.82 -4.14 5.77
N LEU A 141 6.60 -3.62 6.00
CA LEU A 141 6.11 -3.20 7.31
C LEU A 141 5.67 -4.43 8.12
N VAL A 142 6.63 -5.29 8.48
CA VAL A 142 6.38 -6.57 9.16
C VAL A 142 5.67 -6.40 10.50
N ASN A 143 5.84 -5.25 11.16
CA ASN A 143 5.23 -4.90 12.44
C ASN A 143 3.82 -4.28 12.33
N LEU A 144 3.31 -4.06 11.11
CA LEU A 144 2.05 -3.35 10.88
C LEU A 144 0.86 -4.14 11.46
N ALA A 145 0.15 -3.52 12.40
CA ALA A 145 -1.02 -4.08 13.08
C ALA A 145 -2.34 -3.42 12.63
N VAL A 146 -2.30 -2.14 12.22
CA VAL A 146 -3.47 -1.39 11.74
C VAL A 146 -3.14 -0.75 10.39
N LEU A 147 -3.93 -1.09 9.38
CA LEU A 147 -3.94 -0.44 8.06
C LEU A 147 -5.34 0.13 7.80
N ASN A 148 -5.49 1.45 7.89
CA ASN A 148 -6.72 2.17 7.57
C ASN A 148 -6.48 3.12 6.39
N LEU A 149 -6.99 2.74 5.22
CA LEU A 149 -6.96 3.53 3.98
C LEU A 149 -8.38 3.89 3.50
N SER A 150 -9.38 3.73 4.36
CA SER A 150 -10.79 3.92 4.02
C SER A 150 -11.13 5.36 3.60
N VAL A 151 -12.24 5.52 2.87
CA VAL A 151 -12.75 6.83 2.43
C VAL A 151 -11.66 7.62 1.67
N ASN A 152 -11.23 7.04 0.55
CA ASN A 152 -10.26 7.59 -0.39
C ASN A 152 -10.69 7.29 -1.84
N GLU A 153 -9.82 7.54 -2.81
CA GLU A 153 -10.07 7.28 -4.23
C GLU A 153 -9.11 6.22 -4.82
N LEU A 154 -8.60 5.31 -3.98
CA LEU A 154 -7.63 4.30 -4.35
C LEU A 154 -8.20 3.30 -5.37
N THR A 155 -7.37 2.91 -6.32
CA THR A 155 -7.67 2.04 -7.46
C THR A 155 -6.76 0.80 -7.47
N GLY A 156 -6.94 -0.09 -8.44
CA GLY A 156 -6.11 -1.28 -8.57
C GLY A 156 -6.51 -2.40 -7.60
N LEU A 157 -5.61 -3.37 -7.45
CA LEU A 157 -5.84 -4.58 -6.66
C LEU A 157 -5.49 -4.37 -5.18
N ILE A 158 -6.11 -5.16 -4.30
CA ILE A 158 -5.62 -5.32 -2.92
C ILE A 158 -4.34 -6.18 -3.00
N PRO A 159 -3.16 -5.71 -2.53
CA PRO A 159 -1.92 -6.47 -2.67
C PRO A 159 -1.96 -7.78 -1.88
N PRO A 160 -1.76 -8.96 -2.51
CA PRO A 160 -1.68 -10.23 -1.81
C PRO A 160 -0.50 -10.28 -0.82
N SER A 161 0.53 -9.44 -1.03
CA SER A 161 1.72 -9.33 -0.20
C SER A 161 1.47 -8.78 1.21
N LEU A 162 0.29 -8.20 1.49
CA LEU A 162 -0.12 -7.81 2.84
C LEU A 162 -0.15 -8.99 3.83
N ILE A 163 -0.13 -10.26 3.36
CA ILE A 163 0.10 -11.43 4.22
C ILE A 163 1.46 -11.41 4.95
N LEU A 164 2.47 -10.71 4.42
CA LEU A 164 3.79 -10.61 5.04
C LEU A 164 3.78 -9.70 6.29
N CYS A 165 2.79 -8.82 6.41
CA CYS A 165 2.51 -8.04 7.61
C CYS A 165 1.78 -8.90 8.65
N ALA A 166 2.48 -9.91 9.19
CA ALA A 166 1.92 -10.98 10.03
C ALA A 166 1.25 -10.48 11.33
N TYR A 167 1.48 -9.23 11.72
CA TYR A 167 0.85 -8.59 12.87
C TYR A 167 -0.50 -7.92 12.58
N LEU A 168 -0.93 -7.86 11.30
CA LEU A 168 -2.17 -7.17 10.90
C LEU A 168 -3.40 -7.71 11.67
N ASN A 169 -3.99 -6.79 12.41
CA ASN A 169 -5.18 -6.96 13.22
C ASN A 169 -6.39 -6.21 12.63
N VAL A 170 -6.14 -5.07 11.97
CA VAL A 170 -7.17 -4.25 11.32
C VAL A 170 -6.75 -3.95 9.89
N ILE A 171 -7.62 -4.27 8.93
CA ILE A 171 -7.55 -3.82 7.54
C ILE A 171 -8.89 -3.14 7.21
N ASP A 172 -8.87 -1.82 7.07
CA ASP A 172 -10.01 -1.06 6.59
C ASP A 172 -9.67 -0.34 5.28
N LEU A 173 -10.31 -0.78 4.20
CA LEU A 173 -10.18 -0.26 2.85
C LEU A 173 -11.54 0.21 2.30
N HIS A 174 -12.55 0.37 3.16
CA HIS A 174 -13.92 0.65 2.72
C HIS A 174 -14.03 2.01 2.01
N ASN A 175 -15.02 2.14 1.12
CA ASN A 175 -15.29 3.37 0.37
C ASN A 175 -14.07 3.87 -0.43
N ASN A 176 -13.64 3.05 -1.39
CA ASN A 176 -12.56 3.31 -2.34
C ASN A 176 -13.02 2.87 -3.75
N ARG A 177 -12.10 2.81 -4.73
CA ARG A 177 -12.36 2.39 -6.12
C ARG A 177 -11.62 1.09 -6.49
N LEU A 178 -11.22 0.28 -5.50
CA LEU A 178 -10.43 -0.96 -5.66
C LEU A 178 -11.17 -2.01 -6.49
N THR A 179 -10.43 -2.77 -7.29
CA THR A 179 -10.93 -3.75 -8.27
C THR A 179 -10.33 -5.15 -8.06
N GLY A 180 -10.80 -6.13 -8.85
CA GLY A 180 -10.33 -7.51 -8.76
C GLY A 180 -10.91 -8.28 -7.57
N SER A 181 -10.32 -9.43 -7.28
CA SER A 181 -10.75 -10.30 -6.18
C SER A 181 -10.04 -9.97 -4.86
N ILE A 182 -10.70 -10.30 -3.74
CA ILE A 182 -10.06 -10.28 -2.42
C ILE A 182 -9.00 -11.39 -2.39
N PRO A 183 -7.72 -11.10 -2.06
CA PRO A 183 -6.68 -12.13 -2.04
C PRO A 183 -6.95 -13.21 -0.98
N PRO A 184 -7.04 -14.51 -1.35
CA PRO A 184 -7.27 -15.59 -0.39
C PRO A 184 -6.20 -15.70 0.70
N GLN A 185 -5.00 -15.19 0.43
CA GLN A 185 -3.87 -15.09 1.35
C GLN A 185 -4.23 -14.32 2.62
N LEU A 186 -5.09 -13.30 2.56
CA LEU A 186 -5.49 -12.52 3.74
C LEU A 186 -6.21 -13.36 4.80
N GLY A 187 -6.82 -14.49 4.41
CA GLY A 187 -7.41 -15.44 5.37
C GLY A 187 -6.39 -16.11 6.30
N LEU A 188 -5.11 -16.12 5.90
CA LEU A 188 -4.01 -16.68 6.69
C LEU A 188 -3.50 -15.72 7.79
N LEU A 189 -3.93 -14.45 7.80
CA LEU A 189 -3.56 -13.46 8.82
C LEU A 189 -4.24 -13.79 10.17
N THR A 190 -3.64 -14.70 10.94
CA THR A 190 -4.22 -15.24 12.20
C THR A 190 -4.60 -14.20 13.25
N ARG A 191 -4.05 -12.97 13.18
CA ARG A 191 -4.36 -11.87 14.11
C ARG A 191 -5.51 -10.97 13.66
N LEU A 192 -5.92 -11.00 12.39
CA LEU A 192 -6.90 -10.08 11.80
C LEU A 192 -8.25 -10.15 12.54
N SER A 193 -8.62 -9.13 13.32
CA SER A 193 -9.91 -9.06 14.02
C SER A 193 -10.96 -8.20 13.32
N ALA A 194 -10.52 -7.20 12.55
CA ALA A 194 -11.39 -6.31 11.79
C ALA A 194 -10.97 -6.25 10.32
N PHE A 195 -11.95 -6.41 9.44
CA PHE A 195 -11.80 -6.36 7.99
C PHE A 195 -13.01 -5.65 7.39
N ASP A 196 -12.79 -4.59 6.60
CA ASP A 196 -13.84 -3.94 5.81
C ASP A 196 -13.29 -3.55 4.44
N VAL A 197 -13.99 -3.99 3.39
CA VAL A 197 -13.72 -3.67 1.98
C VAL A 197 -15.00 -3.22 1.26
N SER A 198 -16.03 -2.85 2.03
CA SER A 198 -17.33 -2.41 1.52
C SER A 198 -17.20 -1.16 0.65
N LYS A 199 -18.18 -0.94 -0.23
CA LYS A 199 -18.23 0.22 -1.15
C LYS A 199 -16.96 0.35 -2.01
N ASN A 200 -16.55 -0.74 -2.64
CA ASN A 200 -15.49 -0.80 -3.64
C ASN A 200 -16.05 -1.37 -4.97
N LYS A 201 -15.16 -1.70 -5.92
CA LYS A 201 -15.49 -2.38 -7.19
C LYS A 201 -14.93 -3.81 -7.22
N LEU A 202 -14.86 -4.48 -6.08
CA LEU A 202 -14.35 -5.84 -5.99
C LEU A 202 -15.33 -6.84 -6.62
N GLN A 203 -14.78 -7.93 -7.12
CA GLN A 203 -15.47 -8.94 -7.93
C GLN A 203 -15.05 -10.36 -7.58
N GLY A 204 -15.92 -11.33 -7.87
CA GLY A 204 -15.64 -12.75 -7.67
C GLY A 204 -16.08 -13.28 -6.31
N MET A 205 -15.60 -14.48 -5.97
CA MET A 205 -15.98 -15.16 -4.74
C MET A 205 -15.21 -14.61 -3.54
N ILE A 206 -15.91 -14.34 -2.42
CA ILE A 206 -15.27 -14.05 -1.14
C ILE A 206 -14.48 -15.30 -0.70
N PRO A 207 -13.16 -15.19 -0.44
CA PRO A 207 -12.34 -16.36 -0.12
C PRO A 207 -12.84 -17.11 1.13
N PRO A 208 -13.10 -18.42 1.06
CA PRO A 208 -13.50 -19.21 2.22
C PRO A 208 -12.46 -19.17 3.36
N SER A 209 -11.16 -19.03 3.04
CA SER A 209 -10.08 -18.85 4.01
C SER A 209 -10.26 -17.60 4.89
N LEU A 210 -10.91 -16.55 4.36
CA LEU A 210 -11.10 -15.28 5.05
C LEU A 210 -12.32 -15.28 5.98
N VAL A 211 -13.33 -16.13 5.71
CA VAL A 211 -14.61 -16.10 6.44
C VAL A 211 -14.85 -17.37 7.26
N ASN A 212 -14.45 -18.54 6.75
CA ASN A 212 -14.51 -19.82 7.47
C ASN A 212 -13.27 -20.01 8.35
N ARG A 213 -13.08 -19.09 9.29
CA ARG A 213 -11.93 -19.07 10.20
C ARG A 213 -12.20 -19.99 11.39
N SER A 214 -11.19 -20.78 11.78
CA SER A 214 -11.32 -21.78 12.84
C SER A 214 -11.19 -21.17 14.24
N GLY A 215 -11.90 -21.77 15.21
CA GLY A 215 -11.73 -21.47 16.64
C GLY A 215 -12.28 -20.10 17.08
N VAL A 216 -11.41 -19.30 17.71
CA VAL A 216 -11.75 -18.08 18.47
C VAL A 216 -11.79 -16.82 17.57
N LEU A 217 -11.42 -16.95 16.29
CA LEU A 217 -11.28 -15.82 15.38
C LEU A 217 -12.65 -15.19 15.04
N PRO A 218 -12.75 -13.84 15.03
CA PRO A 218 -14.01 -13.18 14.74
C PRO A 218 -14.42 -13.42 13.29
N ARG A 219 -15.74 -13.57 13.08
CA ARG A 219 -16.34 -13.66 11.76
C ARG A 219 -16.65 -12.26 11.26
N PHE A 220 -16.22 -11.95 10.04
CA PHE A 220 -16.55 -10.68 9.39
C PHE A 220 -18.04 -10.66 8.99
N ASN A 221 -18.71 -9.55 9.27
CA ASN A 221 -20.13 -9.38 8.99
C ASN A 221 -20.35 -9.16 7.48
N ALA A 222 -21.56 -9.41 6.98
CA ALA A 222 -21.95 -9.09 5.61
C ALA A 222 -21.68 -7.61 5.26
N SER A 223 -21.85 -6.70 6.24
CA SER A 223 -21.56 -5.26 6.09
C SER A 223 -20.18 -4.98 5.53
N SER A 224 -19.14 -5.72 5.96
CA SER A 224 -17.74 -5.59 5.53
C SER A 224 -17.50 -5.81 4.03
N PHE A 225 -18.50 -6.32 3.30
CA PHE A 225 -18.41 -6.69 1.89
C PHE A 225 -19.46 -5.98 1.01
N LEU A 226 -20.47 -5.34 1.62
CA LEU A 226 -21.58 -4.69 0.90
C LEU A 226 -21.11 -3.58 -0.04
N GLY A 227 -21.89 -3.25 -1.06
CA GLY A 227 -21.58 -2.20 -2.03
C GLY A 227 -20.58 -2.60 -3.13
N ASN A 228 -19.97 -3.78 -3.03
CA ASN A 228 -19.25 -4.42 -4.14
C ASN A 228 -20.25 -5.18 -5.02
N LYS A 229 -20.52 -4.71 -6.25
CA LYS A 229 -21.60 -5.23 -7.10
C LYS A 229 -21.39 -6.68 -7.57
N GLU A 230 -20.15 -7.08 -7.80
CA GLU A 230 -19.78 -8.36 -8.43
C GLU A 230 -19.14 -9.35 -7.44
N LEU A 231 -19.13 -9.00 -6.15
CA LEU A 231 -18.59 -9.82 -5.07
C LEU A 231 -19.70 -10.73 -4.50
N TYR A 232 -19.40 -12.00 -4.27
CA TYR A 232 -20.42 -12.99 -3.89
C TYR A 232 -19.92 -14.13 -3.01
N GLY A 233 -20.85 -14.89 -2.42
CA GLY A 233 -20.55 -16.00 -1.52
C GLY A 233 -20.47 -15.55 -0.06
N TYR A 234 -20.48 -16.51 0.88
CA TYR A 234 -20.66 -16.23 2.31
C TYR A 234 -19.65 -15.20 2.83
N PRO A 235 -20.10 -14.13 3.54
CA PRO A 235 -21.43 -13.92 4.11
C PRO A 235 -22.48 -13.30 3.18
N LEU A 236 -22.12 -12.92 1.95
CA LEU A 236 -23.06 -12.41 0.95
C LEU A 236 -23.86 -13.56 0.29
N PRO A 237 -25.02 -13.26 -0.32
CA PRO A 237 -25.69 -14.21 -1.20
C PRO A 237 -24.76 -14.70 -2.31
N THR A 238 -24.91 -15.96 -2.74
CA THR A 238 -24.34 -16.43 -4.00
C THR A 238 -25.01 -15.71 -5.17
N PRO A 239 -24.30 -15.50 -6.29
CA PRO A 239 -24.86 -14.76 -7.40
C PRO A 239 -25.94 -15.63 -8.02
N LYS A 240 -27.17 -15.12 -8.14
CA LYS A 240 -28.18 -15.78 -8.96
C LYS A 240 -27.68 -15.75 -10.40
N SER A 241 -27.18 -16.88 -10.90
CA SER A 241 -26.89 -17.04 -12.31
C SER A 241 -28.19 -16.90 -13.09
N HIS A 242 -28.40 -15.72 -13.66
CA HIS A 242 -29.33 -15.55 -14.77
C HIS A 242 -28.72 -16.28 -15.97
N GLY A 243 -28.84 -17.61 -15.99
CA GLY A 243 -28.80 -18.36 -17.24
C GLY A 243 -29.83 -17.75 -18.20
N LEU A 244 -29.60 -17.90 -19.51
CA LEU A 244 -30.53 -17.34 -20.50
C LEU A 244 -31.96 -17.79 -20.15
N SER A 245 -32.87 -16.83 -20.08
CA SER A 245 -34.30 -17.13 -19.89
C SER A 245 -34.73 -18.16 -20.93
N VAL A 246 -35.62 -19.08 -20.55
CA VAL A 246 -36.19 -20.07 -21.49
C VAL A 246 -36.74 -19.36 -22.74
N ILE A 247 -37.33 -18.17 -22.56
CA ILE A 247 -37.82 -17.30 -23.65
C ILE A 247 -36.67 -16.84 -24.58
N ALA A 248 -35.50 -16.51 -24.03
CA ALA A 248 -34.33 -16.11 -24.82
C ALA A 248 -33.72 -17.31 -25.57
N ILE A 249 -33.66 -18.49 -24.96
CA ILE A 249 -33.20 -19.72 -25.62
C ILE A 249 -34.15 -20.10 -26.77
N VAL A 250 -35.46 -20.08 -26.52
CA VAL A 250 -36.49 -20.31 -27.54
C VAL A 250 -36.42 -19.25 -28.65
N GLY A 251 -36.22 -17.98 -28.30
CA GLY A 251 -36.05 -16.89 -29.27
C GLY A 251 -34.83 -17.06 -30.19
N ILE A 252 -33.68 -17.48 -29.63
CA ILE A 252 -32.48 -17.79 -30.41
C ILE A 252 -32.72 -18.99 -31.34
N GLY A 253 -33.39 -20.04 -30.86
CA GLY A 253 -33.72 -21.22 -31.66
C GLY A 253 -34.68 -20.91 -32.82
N LEU A 254 -35.77 -20.19 -32.55
CA LEU A 254 -36.73 -19.78 -33.57
C LEU A 254 -36.13 -18.78 -34.57
N GLY A 255 -35.37 -17.78 -34.09
CA GLY A 255 -34.74 -16.78 -34.94
C GLY A 255 -33.69 -17.37 -35.89
N SER A 256 -32.82 -18.25 -35.39
CA SER A 256 -31.83 -18.95 -36.22
C SER A 256 -32.48 -19.92 -37.21
N GLY A 257 -33.54 -20.62 -36.81
CA GLY A 257 -34.34 -21.47 -37.70
C GLY A 257 -34.99 -20.68 -38.85
N MET A 258 -35.67 -19.57 -38.56
CA MET A 258 -36.28 -18.74 -39.61
C MET A 258 -35.24 -18.09 -40.53
N LEU A 259 -34.12 -17.60 -39.98
CA LEU A 259 -33.04 -17.05 -40.79
C LEU A 259 -32.43 -18.09 -41.74
N SER A 260 -32.22 -19.33 -41.25
CA SER A 260 -31.73 -20.44 -42.06
C SER A 260 -32.68 -20.78 -43.22
N LEU A 261 -34.00 -20.82 -42.96
CA LEU A 261 -35.00 -21.03 -44.01
C LEU A 261 -35.00 -19.92 -45.07
N VAL A 262 -34.88 -18.64 -44.65
CA VAL A 262 -34.81 -17.49 -45.58
C VAL A 262 -33.54 -17.54 -46.44
N VAL A 263 -32.39 -17.89 -45.86
CA VAL A 263 -31.12 -18.03 -46.59
C VAL A 263 -31.19 -19.21 -47.57
N SER A 264 -31.74 -20.35 -47.15
CA SER A 264 -31.93 -21.53 -48.01
C SER A 264 -32.85 -21.22 -49.20
N PHE A 265 -34.01 -20.60 -48.94
CA PHE A 265 -34.96 -20.25 -49.99
C PHE A 265 -34.39 -19.23 -50.99
N THR A 266 -33.72 -18.18 -50.51
CA THR A 266 -33.11 -17.18 -51.40
C THR A 266 -31.98 -17.78 -52.23
N ALA A 267 -31.17 -18.68 -51.69
CA ALA A 267 -30.16 -19.41 -52.45
C ALA A 267 -30.77 -20.27 -53.57
N VAL A 268 -31.87 -20.99 -53.30
CA VAL A 268 -32.62 -21.77 -54.32
C VAL A 268 -33.20 -20.87 -55.41
N CYS A 269 -33.81 -19.73 -55.04
CA CYS A 269 -34.34 -18.78 -56.02
C CYS A 269 -33.25 -18.17 -56.91
N ILE A 270 -32.06 -17.88 -56.36
CA ILE A 270 -30.90 -17.40 -57.14
C ILE A 270 -30.42 -18.50 -58.09
N TRP A 271 -30.28 -19.74 -57.61
CA TRP A 271 -29.85 -20.87 -58.44
C TRP A 271 -30.80 -21.11 -59.61
N LEU A 272 -32.12 -21.14 -59.37
CA LEU A 272 -33.14 -21.30 -60.41
C LEU A 272 -33.04 -20.22 -61.50
N ARG A 273 -32.91 -18.94 -61.12
CA ARG A 273 -32.74 -17.84 -62.09
C ARG A 273 -31.46 -17.96 -62.90
N VAL A 274 -30.36 -18.41 -62.30
CA VAL A 274 -29.09 -18.62 -63.02
C VAL A 274 -29.22 -19.79 -64.00
N THR A 275 -29.91 -20.88 -63.63
CA THR A 275 -30.15 -22.00 -64.55
C THR A 275 -31.08 -21.62 -65.71
N GLU A 276 -32.16 -20.87 -65.46
CA GLU A 276 -33.05 -20.36 -66.53
C GLU A 276 -32.29 -19.48 -67.54
N GLN A 277 -31.42 -18.57 -67.05
CA GLN A 277 -30.57 -17.74 -67.91
C GLN A 277 -29.54 -18.57 -68.70
N GLY A 278 -29.01 -19.65 -68.10
CA GLY A 278 -28.12 -20.59 -68.78
C GLY A 278 -28.82 -21.29 -69.96
N TYR A 279 -30.00 -21.88 -69.73
CA TYR A 279 -30.76 -22.53 -70.79
C TYR A 279 -31.17 -21.57 -71.91
N ALA A 280 -31.65 -20.36 -71.58
CA ALA A 280 -32.01 -19.36 -72.58
C ALA A 280 -30.81 -18.90 -73.44
N ALA A 281 -29.60 -18.85 -72.86
CA ALA A 281 -28.38 -18.52 -73.58
C ALA A 281 -27.88 -19.66 -74.50
N GLU A 282 -28.16 -20.92 -74.15
CA GLU A 282 -27.87 -22.07 -75.01
C GLU A 282 -28.89 -22.21 -76.15
N GLU A 283 -30.18 -22.06 -75.89
CA GLU A 283 -31.22 -22.06 -76.94
C GLU A 283 -30.98 -20.95 -77.98
N GLY A 284 -30.63 -19.74 -77.53
CA GLY A 284 -30.28 -18.62 -78.42
C GLY A 284 -29.01 -18.84 -79.26
N LYS A 285 -28.13 -19.76 -78.87
CA LYS A 285 -26.99 -20.20 -79.71
C LYS A 285 -27.39 -21.25 -80.75
N ILE A 286 -28.31 -22.15 -80.40
CA ILE A 286 -28.77 -23.23 -81.30
C ILE A 286 -29.55 -22.64 -82.48
N THR A 287 -30.38 -21.62 -82.27
CA THR A 287 -31.13 -20.94 -83.35
C THR A 287 -30.24 -20.18 -84.33
N HIS A 288 -29.01 -19.79 -83.92
CA HIS A 288 -28.07 -19.06 -84.78
C HIS A 288 -27.14 -19.99 -85.62
N LEU A 289 -27.33 -21.32 -85.52
CA LEU A 289 -26.54 -22.34 -86.23
C LEU A 289 -27.33 -23.09 -87.32
N MET A 290 -28.57 -22.70 -87.60
CA MET A 290 -29.35 -23.24 -88.72
C MET A 290 -28.92 -22.55 -90.02
N PRO A 291 -28.38 -23.27 -91.04
CA PRO A 291 -28.11 -22.66 -92.33
C PRO A 291 -29.42 -22.42 -93.09
N GLU A 292 -29.59 -21.21 -93.63
CA GLU A 292 -30.59 -20.95 -94.67
C GLU A 292 -30.24 -21.77 -95.92
N TYR A 293 -31.27 -22.39 -96.53
CA TYR A 293 -31.21 -23.20 -97.74
C TYR A 293 -31.82 -22.45 -98.93
#